data_AF-A0A972Q174-F1
#
_entry.id   AF-A0A972Q174-F1
#
_cell.length_a   1.000
_cell.length_b   1.000
_cell.length_c   1.000
_cell.angle_alpha   90.00
_cell.angle_beta   90.00
_cell.angle_gamma   90.00
#
_symmetry.space_group_name_H-M   'P 1'
#
loop_
_entity.id
_entity.type
_entity.pdbx_description
1 polymer ?
#
loop_
_entity_poly.entity_id
_entity_poly.type
_entity_poly.pdbx_seq_one_letter_code
_entity_poly.pdbx_strand_id
1 'polypeptide(L)'
;MPAVQLARLKSQINELTWKFTRPAEFQRELHDLFDFYSNQVFKPGRAVPASRRIESFHIPPVILNQLELALEPFVRENPGSALLLADTLWKDRFLEMHLLAASLLGMTPISHSAEIIQRLKQWPRPGIDSKSLEALFNAGARRLRHERQELWFEVIRDWLTSTSVSVKNLGIYALIPAAREKEFENLPLIFQMIHPQMENPATSLQPALIELLQILAKRTPSETLFFLKHHVGLTDHPATFRIIRRLIPAFDKEYQSRLKSFLMERTKSASES
;
A
#
# COMPACT_ATOMS: atom_id res chain seq x y z
N MET A 1 -19.72 -22.52 5.92
CA MET A 1 -19.74 -21.45 4.91
C MET A 1 -20.90 -21.70 3.97
N PRO A 2 -21.89 -20.81 3.86
CA PRO A 2 -22.87 -20.93 2.78
C PRO A 2 -22.12 -20.86 1.46
N ALA A 3 -22.40 -21.78 0.53
CA ALA A 3 -21.89 -21.65 -0.83
C ALA A 3 -22.36 -20.30 -1.39
N VAL A 4 -21.42 -19.46 -1.87
CA VAL A 4 -21.76 -18.15 -2.42
C VAL A 4 -22.59 -18.38 -3.68
N GLN A 5 -23.90 -18.19 -3.57
CA GLN A 5 -24.81 -18.27 -4.71
C GLN A 5 -24.70 -16.96 -5.51
N LEU A 6 -23.86 -16.98 -6.54
CA LEU A 6 -23.53 -15.78 -7.34
C LEU A 6 -24.77 -15.05 -7.89
N ALA A 7 -25.82 -15.77 -8.28
CA ALA A 7 -27.05 -15.16 -8.75
C ALA A 7 -27.74 -14.31 -7.67
N ARG A 8 -27.82 -14.84 -6.44
CA ARG A 8 -28.37 -14.12 -5.29
C ARG A 8 -27.51 -12.91 -4.94
N LEU A 9 -26.20 -13.10 -4.88
CA LEU A 9 -25.25 -12.01 -4.61
C LEU A 9 -25.42 -10.87 -5.60
N LYS A 10 -25.51 -11.17 -6.90
CA LYS A 10 -25.75 -10.14 -7.94
C LYS A 10 -27.06 -9.39 -7.74
N SER A 11 -28.14 -10.07 -7.35
CA SER A 11 -29.40 -9.41 -7.03
C SER A 11 -29.27 -8.44 -5.84
N GLN A 12 -28.61 -8.88 -4.76
CA GLN A 12 -28.38 -8.05 -3.58
C GLN A 12 -27.48 -6.84 -3.89
N ILE A 13 -26.45 -7.04 -4.71
CA ILE A 13 -25.58 -5.94 -5.18
C ILE A 13 -26.37 -4.96 -6.06
N ASN A 14 -27.24 -5.45 -6.95
CA ASN A 14 -28.10 -4.58 -7.76
C ASN A 14 -29.08 -3.76 -6.90
N GLU A 15 -29.52 -4.28 -5.75
CA GLU A 15 -30.33 -3.50 -4.81
C GLU A 15 -29.51 -2.35 -4.18
N LEU A 16 -28.25 -2.63 -3.82
CA LEU A 16 -27.33 -1.62 -3.29
C LEU A 16 -27.02 -0.52 -4.29
N THR A 17 -26.87 -0.83 -5.59
CA THR A 17 -26.53 0.18 -6.61
C THR A 17 -27.58 1.28 -6.73
N TRP A 18 -28.86 0.99 -6.48
CA TRP A 18 -29.92 2.02 -6.44
C TRP A 18 -29.70 3.08 -5.34
N LYS A 19 -28.89 2.77 -4.33
CA LYS A 19 -28.59 3.64 -3.18
C LYS A 19 -27.21 4.29 -3.29
N PHE A 20 -26.54 4.15 -4.43
CA PHE A 20 -25.19 4.66 -4.65
C PHE A 20 -25.04 6.15 -4.30
N THR A 21 -26.05 6.96 -4.59
CA THR A 21 -26.08 8.41 -4.29
C THR A 21 -26.54 8.74 -2.88
N ARG A 22 -26.81 7.73 -2.03
CA ARG A 22 -27.25 7.85 -0.64
C ARG A 22 -26.27 7.12 0.29
N PRO A 23 -25.10 7.72 0.59
CA PRO A 23 -23.99 7.01 1.24
C PRO A 23 -24.34 6.32 2.57
N ALA A 24 -25.16 6.95 3.41
CA ALA A 24 -25.54 6.39 4.71
C ALA A 24 -26.45 5.15 4.57
N GLU A 25 -27.40 5.18 3.62
CA GLU A 25 -28.26 4.02 3.35
C GLU A 25 -27.45 2.88 2.73
N PHE A 26 -26.57 3.20 1.78
CA PHE A 26 -25.68 2.24 1.14
C PHE A 26 -24.76 1.55 2.16
N GLN A 27 -24.11 2.33 3.03
CA GLN A 27 -23.22 1.81 4.06
C GLN A 27 -23.94 0.81 4.97
N ARG A 28 -25.16 1.16 5.43
CA ARG A 28 -25.95 0.29 6.30
C ARG A 28 -26.28 -1.05 5.64
N GLU A 29 -26.73 -1.03 4.39
CA GLU A 29 -27.09 -2.28 3.70
C GLU A 29 -25.88 -3.06 3.23
N LEU A 30 -24.75 -2.39 3.00
CA LEU A 30 -23.48 -3.06 2.76
C LEU A 30 -23.00 -3.80 4.02
N HIS A 31 -23.20 -3.22 5.22
CA HIS A 31 -22.97 -3.92 6.48
C HIS A 31 -23.81 -5.19 6.56
N ASP A 32 -25.13 -5.09 6.33
CA ASP A 32 -26.03 -6.25 6.35
C ASP A 32 -25.60 -7.34 5.34
N LEU A 33 -25.15 -6.93 4.16
CA LEU A 33 -24.62 -7.84 3.14
C LEU A 33 -23.34 -8.53 3.63
N PHE A 34 -22.38 -7.77 4.16
CA PHE A 34 -21.12 -8.32 4.64
C PHE A 34 -21.31 -9.22 5.86
N ASP A 35 -22.20 -8.87 6.78
CA ASP A 35 -22.57 -9.70 7.91
C ASP A 35 -23.19 -11.03 7.46
N PHE A 36 -24.08 -10.99 6.46
CA PHE A 36 -24.70 -12.20 5.91
C PHE A 36 -23.68 -13.17 5.31
N TYR A 37 -22.64 -12.65 4.66
CA TYR A 37 -21.56 -13.45 4.08
C TYR A 37 -20.33 -13.62 4.99
N SER A 38 -20.38 -13.08 6.21
CA SER A 38 -19.27 -13.14 7.15
C SER A 38 -18.99 -14.57 7.56
N ASN A 39 -17.71 -14.90 7.71
CA ASN A 39 -17.30 -16.21 8.21
C ASN A 39 -17.19 -16.19 9.73
N GLN A 40 -18.32 -16.32 10.43
CA GLN A 40 -18.39 -16.28 11.90
C GLN A 40 -17.69 -17.45 12.63
N VAL A 41 -17.08 -18.39 11.90
CA VAL A 41 -16.29 -19.50 12.49
C VAL A 41 -14.86 -19.06 12.85
N PHE A 42 -14.45 -17.84 12.50
CA PHE A 42 -13.14 -17.30 12.84
C PHE A 42 -13.06 -16.83 14.30
N LYS A 43 -12.58 -17.69 15.21
CA LYS A 43 -12.10 -17.26 16.53
C LYS A 43 -10.61 -16.90 16.42
N PRO A 44 -10.20 -15.63 16.61
CA PRO A 44 -8.78 -15.29 16.61
C PRO A 44 -8.08 -16.05 17.74
N GLY A 45 -7.02 -16.79 17.41
CA GLY A 45 -6.19 -17.47 18.40
C GLY A 45 -5.65 -16.47 19.43
N ARG A 46 -5.78 -16.81 20.72
CA ARG A 46 -5.46 -16.00 21.92
C ARG A 46 -3.98 -15.56 22.07
N ALA A 47 -3.15 -15.67 21.03
CA ALA A 47 -1.69 -15.52 21.14
C ALA A 47 -1.11 -14.26 20.45
N VAL A 48 -1.91 -13.23 20.16
CA VAL A 48 -1.38 -11.95 19.64
C VAL A 48 -2.03 -10.78 20.38
N PRO A 49 -1.26 -9.78 20.88
CA PRO A 49 -1.84 -8.61 21.52
C PRO A 49 -2.82 -7.90 20.57
N ALA A 50 -4.03 -7.66 21.06
CA ALA A 50 -5.20 -7.18 20.30
C ALA A 50 -5.17 -5.69 19.92
N SER A 51 -4.07 -4.96 20.16
CA SER A 51 -4.08 -3.50 20.16
C SER A 51 -4.04 -2.81 18.78
N ARG A 52 -3.97 -3.56 17.66
CA ARG A 52 -3.88 -2.98 16.30
C ARG A 52 -4.51 -3.83 15.18
N ARG A 53 -5.59 -4.56 15.46
CA ARG A 53 -6.31 -5.25 14.39
C ARG A 53 -7.59 -4.49 14.09
N ILE A 54 -7.72 -3.99 12.88
CA ILE A 54 -8.98 -3.49 12.34
C ILE A 54 -10.02 -4.63 12.35
N GLU A 55 -11.27 -4.29 12.63
CA GLU A 55 -12.37 -5.26 12.57
C GLU A 55 -12.55 -5.74 11.11
N SER A 56 -12.97 -6.99 10.92
CA SER A 56 -13.13 -7.54 9.58
C SER A 56 -14.25 -8.56 9.57
N PHE A 57 -15.07 -8.51 8.52
CA PHE A 57 -16.14 -9.47 8.25
C PHE A 57 -15.61 -10.82 7.78
N HIS A 58 -14.36 -10.86 7.30
CA HIS A 58 -13.70 -12.04 6.76
C HIS A 58 -14.51 -12.68 5.60
N ILE A 59 -15.07 -11.81 4.74
CA ILE A 59 -15.87 -12.25 3.60
C ILE A 59 -14.98 -12.87 2.49
N PRO A 60 -15.53 -13.79 1.68
CA PRO A 60 -14.87 -14.26 0.48
C PRO A 60 -14.50 -13.10 -0.47
N PRO A 61 -13.26 -13.06 -1.04
CA PRO A 61 -12.83 -11.98 -1.92
C PRO A 61 -13.72 -11.75 -3.14
N VAL A 62 -14.41 -12.81 -3.60
CA VAL A 62 -15.36 -12.72 -4.73
C VAL A 62 -16.46 -11.69 -4.49
N ILE A 63 -16.83 -11.42 -3.22
CA ILE A 63 -17.88 -10.46 -2.89
C ILE A 63 -17.42 -9.04 -3.18
N LEU A 64 -16.22 -8.66 -2.73
CA LEU A 64 -15.63 -7.36 -3.06
C LEU A 64 -15.45 -7.21 -4.58
N ASN A 65 -14.94 -8.24 -5.25
CA ASN A 65 -14.76 -8.18 -6.70
C ASN A 65 -16.10 -7.99 -7.45
N GLN A 66 -17.19 -8.63 -7.02
CA GLN A 66 -18.50 -8.43 -7.64
C GLN A 66 -19.06 -7.04 -7.34
N LEU A 67 -18.84 -6.49 -6.15
CA LEU A 67 -19.22 -5.11 -5.82
C LEU A 67 -18.48 -4.11 -6.70
N GLU A 68 -17.15 -4.26 -6.81
CA GLU A 68 -16.33 -3.40 -7.66
C GLU A 68 -16.81 -3.40 -9.11
N LEU A 69 -17.03 -4.58 -9.69
CA LEU A 69 -17.53 -4.74 -11.06
C LEU A 69 -18.92 -4.09 -11.26
N ALA A 70 -19.81 -4.23 -10.29
CA ALA A 70 -21.15 -3.67 -10.38
C ALA A 70 -21.18 -2.14 -10.18
N LEU A 71 -20.26 -1.60 -9.38
CA LEU A 71 -20.20 -0.17 -9.05
C LEU A 71 -19.43 0.64 -10.09
N GLU A 72 -18.52 0.03 -10.85
CA GLU A 72 -17.66 0.72 -11.81
C GLU A 72 -18.44 1.64 -12.79
N PRO A 73 -19.56 1.22 -13.43
CA PRO A 73 -20.33 2.11 -14.30
C PRO A 73 -20.85 3.35 -13.57
N PHE A 74 -21.37 3.17 -12.35
CA PHE A 74 -21.90 4.28 -11.53
C PHE A 74 -20.81 5.25 -11.09
N VAL A 75 -19.61 4.76 -10.80
CA VAL A 75 -18.45 5.61 -10.48
C VAL A 75 -18.07 6.49 -11.68
N ARG A 76 -18.15 5.95 -12.90
CA ARG A 76 -17.86 6.70 -14.12
C ARG A 76 -18.92 7.75 -14.44
N GLU A 77 -20.20 7.40 -14.25
CA GLU A 77 -21.33 8.29 -14.51
C GLU A 77 -21.47 9.39 -13.45
N ASN A 78 -21.22 9.06 -12.17
CA ASN A 78 -21.46 9.95 -11.03
C ASN A 78 -20.26 10.01 -10.07
N PRO A 79 -19.10 10.55 -10.52
CA PRO A 79 -17.85 10.57 -9.75
C PRO A 79 -17.97 11.34 -8.42
N GLY A 80 -18.72 12.45 -8.39
CA GLY A 80 -18.96 13.18 -7.15
C GLY A 80 -19.67 12.34 -6.08
N SER A 81 -20.67 11.55 -6.48
CA SER A 81 -21.37 10.63 -5.57
C SER A 81 -20.46 9.47 -5.12
N ALA A 82 -19.64 8.94 -6.04
CA ALA A 82 -18.65 7.91 -5.72
C ALA A 82 -17.68 8.37 -4.63
N LEU A 83 -17.19 9.60 -4.72
CA LEU A 83 -16.28 10.18 -3.74
C LEU A 83 -16.94 10.37 -2.37
N LEU A 84 -18.20 10.83 -2.33
CA LEU A 84 -18.96 10.94 -1.08
C LEU A 84 -19.20 9.57 -0.43
N LEU A 85 -19.51 8.56 -1.25
CA LEU A 85 -19.64 7.18 -0.78
C LEU A 85 -18.31 6.65 -0.23
N ALA A 86 -17.21 6.86 -0.96
CA ALA A 86 -15.88 6.43 -0.53
C ALA A 86 -15.47 7.12 0.78
N ASP A 87 -15.75 8.41 0.96
CA ASP A 87 -15.53 9.13 2.23
C ASP A 87 -16.35 8.56 3.39
N THR A 88 -17.56 8.07 3.11
CA THR A 88 -18.44 7.46 4.11
C THR A 88 -17.90 6.10 4.54
N LEU A 89 -17.54 5.26 3.57
CA LEU A 89 -16.98 3.92 3.81
C LEU A 89 -15.59 3.97 4.48
N TRP A 90 -14.74 4.96 4.15
CA TRP A 90 -13.42 5.12 4.75
C TRP A 90 -13.44 5.50 6.25
N LYS A 91 -14.57 6.05 6.73
CA LYS A 91 -14.73 6.39 8.16
C LYS A 91 -15.20 5.19 8.99
N ASP A 92 -15.49 4.08 8.34
CA ASP A 92 -15.95 2.87 9.01
C ASP A 92 -14.83 2.21 9.83
N ARG A 93 -15.19 1.27 10.71
CA ARG A 93 -14.23 0.53 11.53
C ARG A 93 -13.79 -0.79 10.89
N PHE A 94 -14.48 -1.24 9.85
CA PHE A 94 -14.24 -2.54 9.22
C PHE A 94 -13.33 -2.43 8.00
N LEU A 95 -12.42 -3.39 7.88
CA LEU A 95 -11.45 -3.45 6.79
C LEU A 95 -12.09 -3.48 5.42
N GLU A 96 -13.11 -4.32 5.21
CA GLU A 96 -13.79 -4.48 3.92
C GLU A 96 -14.39 -3.16 3.43
N MET A 97 -14.80 -2.27 4.34
CA MET A 97 -15.29 -0.94 4.01
C MET A 97 -14.15 -0.06 3.49
N HIS A 98 -12.98 -0.11 4.11
CA HIS A 98 -11.77 0.58 3.61
C HIS A 98 -11.30 0.04 2.26
N LEU A 99 -11.35 -1.28 2.06
CA LEU A 99 -11.00 -1.90 0.78
C LEU A 99 -11.89 -1.38 -0.34
N LEU A 100 -13.21 -1.39 -0.13
CA LEU A 100 -14.16 -0.89 -1.12
C LEU A 100 -14.02 0.63 -1.33
N ALA A 101 -13.82 1.41 -0.27
CA ALA A 101 -13.57 2.85 -0.37
C ALA A 101 -12.33 3.17 -1.21
N ALA A 102 -11.23 2.43 -1.01
CA ALA A 102 -10.03 2.56 -1.81
C ALA A 102 -10.29 2.19 -3.28
N SER A 103 -11.03 1.11 -3.55
CA SER A 103 -11.40 0.74 -4.91
C SER A 103 -12.27 1.79 -5.60
N LEU A 104 -13.25 2.39 -4.91
CA LEU A 104 -14.06 3.49 -5.44
C LEU A 104 -13.20 4.71 -5.81
N LEU A 105 -12.28 5.09 -4.93
CA LEU A 105 -11.31 6.16 -5.21
C LEU A 105 -10.47 5.85 -6.46
N GLY A 106 -10.00 4.61 -6.56
CA GLY A 106 -9.20 4.13 -7.68
C GLY A 106 -9.95 4.02 -9.00
N MET A 107 -11.27 3.81 -8.97
CA MET A 107 -12.12 3.76 -10.17
C MET A 107 -12.51 5.16 -10.68
N THR A 108 -12.42 6.18 -9.82
CA THR A 108 -12.86 7.54 -10.14
C THR A 108 -12.11 8.10 -11.36
N PRO A 109 -12.81 8.72 -12.34
CA PRO A 109 -12.21 9.38 -13.50
C PRO A 109 -11.05 10.32 -13.14
N ILE A 110 -9.95 10.23 -13.90
CA ILE A 110 -8.76 11.06 -13.69
C ILE A 110 -9.02 12.56 -13.86
N SER A 111 -10.14 12.94 -14.48
CA SER A 111 -10.63 14.33 -14.52
C SER A 111 -10.88 14.93 -13.13
N HIS A 112 -11.04 14.09 -12.10
CA HIS A 112 -11.20 14.47 -10.69
C HIS A 112 -9.91 14.21 -9.89
N SER A 113 -8.74 14.32 -10.53
CA SER A 113 -7.45 14.04 -9.89
C SER A 113 -7.20 14.89 -8.65
N ALA A 114 -7.67 16.14 -8.61
CA ALA A 114 -7.53 17.01 -7.45
C ALA A 114 -8.23 16.44 -6.21
N GLU A 115 -9.47 15.97 -6.38
CA GLU A 115 -10.28 15.36 -5.34
C GLU A 115 -9.73 14.00 -4.90
N ILE A 116 -9.16 13.24 -5.84
CA ILE A 116 -8.46 11.98 -5.55
C ILE A 116 -7.22 12.25 -4.70
N ILE A 117 -6.36 13.19 -5.13
CA ILE A 117 -5.13 13.58 -4.43
C ILE A 117 -5.44 14.11 -3.03
N GLN A 118 -6.50 14.91 -2.89
CA GLN A 118 -6.93 15.41 -1.58
C GLN A 118 -7.17 14.25 -0.60
N ARG A 119 -7.89 13.20 -1.02
CA ARG A 119 -8.17 12.03 -0.19
C ARG A 119 -6.92 11.20 0.05
N LEU A 120 -6.10 10.98 -0.97
CA LEU A 120 -4.81 10.31 -0.83
C LEU A 120 -3.87 11.05 0.12
N LYS A 121 -3.97 12.38 0.28
CA LYS A 121 -3.24 13.15 1.30
C LYS A 121 -3.87 13.09 2.69
N GLN A 122 -5.20 12.97 2.79
CA GLN A 122 -5.94 13.10 4.06
C GLN A 122 -6.20 11.76 4.78
N TRP A 123 -6.45 10.70 4.02
CA TRP A 123 -6.84 9.38 4.51
C TRP A 123 -5.69 8.60 5.16
N PRO A 124 -4.45 8.55 4.59
CA PRO A 124 -3.38 7.83 5.23
C PRO A 124 -2.86 8.65 6.42
N ARG A 125 -3.00 8.09 7.61
CA ARG A 125 -2.54 8.71 8.85
C ARG A 125 -1.78 7.68 9.70
N PRO A 126 -0.83 8.12 10.53
CA PRO A 126 -0.20 7.24 11.51
C PRO A 126 -1.28 6.56 12.36
N GLY A 127 -1.22 5.23 12.46
CA GLY A 127 -2.17 4.42 13.25
C GLY A 127 -3.28 3.75 12.44
N ILE A 128 -3.46 4.10 11.15
CA ILE A 128 -4.33 3.34 10.25
C ILE A 128 -3.74 1.93 10.02
N ASP A 129 -4.62 0.94 9.91
CA ASP A 129 -4.24 -0.45 9.67
C ASP A 129 -3.47 -0.62 8.34
N SER A 130 -2.46 -1.49 8.35
CA SER A 130 -1.55 -1.65 7.22
C SER A 130 -2.24 -2.17 5.96
N LYS A 131 -3.27 -3.03 6.09
CA LYS A 131 -4.03 -3.52 4.92
C LYS A 131 -4.89 -2.42 4.33
N SER A 132 -5.41 -1.51 5.15
CA SER A 132 -6.14 -0.34 4.68
C SER A 132 -5.22 0.61 3.91
N LEU A 133 -4.01 0.86 4.42
CA LEU A 133 -2.99 1.63 3.71
C LEU A 133 -2.55 0.95 2.42
N GLU A 134 -2.34 -0.37 2.45
CA GLU A 134 -2.00 -1.16 1.27
C GLU A 134 -3.09 -1.06 0.20
N ALA A 135 -4.37 -1.16 0.56
CA ALA A 135 -5.48 -1.00 -0.37
C ALA A 135 -5.55 0.43 -0.93
N LEU A 136 -5.38 1.44 -0.09
CA LEU A 136 -5.37 2.83 -0.52
C LEU A 136 -4.26 3.11 -1.53
N PHE A 137 -3.04 2.64 -1.25
CA PHE A 137 -1.91 2.85 -2.15
C PHE A 137 -1.96 1.95 -3.37
N ASN A 138 -2.47 0.72 -3.30
CA ASN A 138 -2.58 -0.15 -4.48
C ASN A 138 -3.79 0.19 -5.35
N ALA A 139 -5.01 0.12 -4.79
CA ALA A 139 -6.25 0.34 -5.52
C ALA A 139 -6.57 1.83 -5.64
N GLY A 140 -6.56 2.57 -4.53
CA GLY A 140 -6.98 3.99 -4.50
C GLY A 140 -6.13 4.92 -5.36
N ALA A 141 -4.82 4.72 -5.37
CA ALA A 141 -3.91 5.51 -6.21
C ALA A 141 -3.69 4.92 -7.63
N ARG A 142 -4.37 3.82 -8.01
CA ARG A 142 -4.08 3.06 -9.24
C ARG A 142 -4.13 3.92 -10.50
N ARG A 143 -5.25 4.61 -10.73
CA ARG A 143 -5.40 5.45 -11.93
C ARG A 143 -4.46 6.64 -11.93
N LEU A 144 -4.25 7.26 -10.77
CA LEU A 144 -3.28 8.36 -10.65
C LEU A 144 -1.87 7.88 -11.01
N ARG A 145 -1.46 6.70 -10.54
CA ARG A 145 -0.16 6.11 -10.89
C ARG A 145 0.03 5.88 -12.39
N HIS A 146 -1.01 5.41 -13.09
CA HIS A 146 -0.90 5.07 -14.51
C HIS A 146 -1.16 6.26 -15.45
N GLU A 147 -2.06 7.17 -15.11
CA GLU A 147 -2.53 8.24 -16.02
C GLU A 147 -1.94 9.62 -15.71
N ARG A 148 -1.44 9.84 -14.48
CA ARG A 148 -0.86 11.11 -13.98
C ARG A 148 0.25 10.82 -12.96
N GLN A 149 1.22 10.02 -13.39
CA GLN A 149 2.28 9.49 -12.55
C GLN A 149 3.04 10.61 -11.81
N GLU A 150 3.33 11.71 -12.51
CA GLU A 150 4.00 12.90 -11.99
C GLU A 150 3.34 13.44 -10.72
N LEU A 151 2.01 13.57 -10.72
CA LEU A 151 1.26 14.08 -9.58
C LEU A 151 1.35 13.12 -8.39
N TRP A 152 1.34 11.81 -8.63
CA TRP A 152 1.47 10.83 -7.55
C TRP A 152 2.84 10.89 -6.88
N PHE A 153 3.92 10.97 -7.67
CA PHE A 153 5.26 11.05 -7.10
C PHE A 153 5.55 12.40 -6.43
N GLU A 154 4.87 13.48 -6.80
CA GLU A 154 4.87 14.72 -6.02
C GLU A 154 4.29 14.51 -4.61
N VAL A 155 3.14 13.83 -4.49
CA VAL A 155 2.56 13.48 -3.18
C VAL A 155 3.53 12.66 -2.33
N ILE A 156 4.15 11.64 -2.93
CA ILE A 156 5.12 10.80 -2.21
C ILE A 156 6.35 11.63 -1.79
N ARG A 157 6.83 12.51 -2.66
CA ARG A 157 7.97 13.39 -2.35
C ARG A 157 7.65 14.28 -1.15
N ASP A 158 6.47 14.88 -1.10
CA ASP A 158 5.99 15.67 0.05
C ASP A 158 6.04 14.86 1.35
N TRP A 159 5.66 13.58 1.30
CA TRP A 159 5.71 12.71 2.47
C TRP A 159 7.14 12.35 2.90
N LEU A 160 8.02 12.06 1.95
CA LEU A 160 9.42 11.69 2.23
C LEU A 160 10.27 12.85 2.76
N THR A 161 9.92 14.09 2.44
CA THR A 161 10.58 15.31 2.92
C THR A 161 9.97 15.84 4.23
N SER A 162 8.84 15.29 4.68
CA SER A 162 8.22 15.65 5.96
C SER A 162 9.18 15.46 7.15
N THR A 163 9.10 16.34 8.15
CA THR A 163 9.85 16.17 9.40
C THR A 163 9.34 15.00 10.25
N SER A 164 8.11 14.54 10.03
CA SER A 164 7.50 13.43 10.75
C SER A 164 7.94 12.09 10.19
N VAL A 165 8.66 11.29 10.99
CA VAL A 165 9.09 9.95 10.60
C VAL A 165 7.91 9.05 10.24
N SER A 166 6.77 9.18 10.92
CA SER A 166 5.57 8.41 10.61
C SER A 166 5.00 8.76 9.22
N VAL A 167 5.11 10.02 8.80
CA VAL A 167 4.69 10.47 7.46
C VAL A 167 5.68 10.00 6.39
N LYS A 168 6.99 10.07 6.66
CA LYS A 168 8.01 9.48 5.76
C LYS A 168 7.76 8.00 5.51
N ASN A 169 7.33 7.27 6.54
CA ASN A 169 6.99 5.86 6.43
C ASN A 169 5.85 5.62 5.43
N LEU A 170 4.81 6.48 5.42
CA LEU A 170 3.75 6.44 4.42
C LEU A 170 4.31 6.64 3.01
N GLY A 171 5.24 7.60 2.85
CA GLY A 171 5.95 7.82 1.59
C GLY A 171 6.65 6.57 1.06
N ILE A 172 7.35 5.82 1.92
CA ILE A 172 8.03 4.60 1.51
C ILE A 172 7.02 3.50 1.11
N TYR A 173 5.96 3.29 1.89
CA TYR A 173 4.91 2.33 1.53
C TYR A 173 4.18 2.70 0.23
N ALA A 174 4.00 4.00 -0.05
CA ALA A 174 3.37 4.48 -1.27
C ALA A 174 4.21 4.23 -2.55
N LEU A 175 5.52 3.98 -2.42
CA LEU A 175 6.39 3.59 -3.54
C LEU A 175 6.28 2.11 -3.90
N ILE A 176 5.84 1.26 -2.97
CA ILE A 176 5.79 -0.20 -3.14
C ILE A 176 4.91 -0.65 -4.32
N PRO A 177 3.70 -0.11 -4.53
CA PRO A 177 2.87 -0.47 -5.69
C PRO A 177 3.62 -0.28 -7.02
N ALA A 178 4.23 0.89 -7.23
CA ALA A 178 4.99 1.20 -8.45
C ALA A 178 6.21 0.27 -8.60
N ALA A 179 6.91 -0.06 -7.51
CA ALA A 179 8.03 -1.00 -7.55
C ALA A 179 7.60 -2.42 -7.97
N ARG A 180 6.38 -2.85 -7.59
CA ARG A 180 5.82 -4.18 -7.93
C ARG A 180 5.25 -4.25 -9.35
N GLU A 181 4.71 -3.15 -9.87
CA GLU A 181 4.09 -3.08 -11.20
C GLU A 181 5.12 -3.29 -12.31
N LYS A 182 4.95 -4.31 -13.15
CA LYS A 182 5.91 -4.65 -14.21
C LYS A 182 6.02 -3.56 -15.26
N GLU A 183 4.91 -2.88 -15.50
CA GLU A 183 4.72 -1.81 -16.49
C GLU A 183 5.39 -0.49 -16.06
N PHE A 184 5.73 -0.33 -14.78
CA PHE A 184 6.40 0.88 -14.30
C PHE A 184 7.91 0.83 -14.59
N GLU A 185 8.37 1.48 -15.65
CA GLU A 185 9.78 1.34 -16.09
C GLU A 185 10.77 2.25 -15.33
N ASN A 186 10.33 3.38 -14.78
CA ASN A 186 11.21 4.39 -14.18
C ASN A 186 11.62 4.06 -12.73
N LEU A 187 12.18 2.87 -12.51
CA LEU A 187 12.75 2.45 -11.23
C LEU A 187 13.87 3.36 -10.68
N PRO A 188 14.72 4.00 -11.51
CA PRO A 188 15.71 4.97 -11.01
C PRO A 188 15.10 6.08 -10.15
N LEU A 189 13.88 6.54 -10.47
CA LEU A 189 13.16 7.53 -9.66
C LEU A 189 12.91 7.04 -8.22
N ILE A 190 12.57 5.76 -8.05
CA ILE A 190 12.32 5.17 -6.72
C ILE A 190 13.61 5.22 -5.89
N PHE A 191 14.76 4.82 -6.47
CA PHE A 191 16.06 4.89 -5.80
C PHE A 191 16.43 6.32 -5.41
N GLN A 192 16.22 7.29 -6.31
CA GLN A 192 16.46 8.71 -6.02
C GLN A 192 15.63 9.20 -4.83
N MET A 193 14.36 8.82 -4.76
CA MET A 193 13.46 9.28 -3.69
C MET A 193 13.78 8.68 -2.32
N ILE A 194 14.27 7.44 -2.27
CA ILE A 194 14.63 6.78 -1.00
C ILE A 194 16.07 7.02 -0.57
N HIS A 195 16.94 7.54 -1.45
CA HIS A 195 18.34 7.83 -1.14
C HIS A 195 18.53 8.58 0.19
N PRO A 196 17.83 9.71 0.45
CA PRO A 196 18.02 10.45 1.72
C PRO A 196 17.62 9.64 2.95
N GLN A 197 16.76 8.63 2.79
CA GLN A 197 16.29 7.80 3.90
C GLN A 197 17.29 6.68 4.25
N MET A 198 18.29 6.45 3.41
CA MET A 198 19.31 5.40 3.59
C MET A 198 20.59 5.91 4.27
N GLU A 199 20.83 7.23 4.28
CA GLU A 199 22.00 7.84 4.92
C GLU A 199 21.96 7.69 6.46
N ASN A 200 20.80 8.00 7.06
CA ASN A 200 20.53 7.81 8.49
C ASN A 200 19.11 7.24 8.69
N PRO A 201 18.93 5.93 8.49
CA PRO A 201 17.61 5.31 8.51
C PRO A 201 17.10 5.19 9.94
N ALA A 202 16.10 6.01 10.28
CA ALA A 202 15.37 5.88 11.53
C ALA A 202 14.79 4.47 11.69
N THR A 203 14.86 3.92 12.91
CA THR A 203 14.48 2.52 13.20
C THR A 203 13.07 2.16 12.73
N SER A 204 12.12 3.10 12.79
CA SER A 204 10.74 2.90 12.36
C SER A 204 10.55 2.87 10.84
N LEU A 205 11.50 3.39 10.04
CA LEU A 205 11.45 3.34 8.57
C LEU A 205 12.04 2.05 8.00
N GLN A 206 12.89 1.37 8.77
CA GLN A 206 13.62 0.19 8.29
C GLN A 206 12.71 -0.91 7.75
N PRO A 207 11.57 -1.26 8.36
CA PRO A 207 10.68 -2.28 7.82
C PRO A 207 10.20 -1.95 6.39
N ALA A 208 9.75 -0.71 6.17
CA ALA A 208 9.26 -0.27 4.87
C ALA A 208 10.40 -0.19 3.82
N LEU A 209 11.58 0.32 4.22
CA LEU A 209 12.76 0.33 3.34
C LEU A 209 13.18 -1.07 2.94
N ILE A 210 13.20 -2.01 3.89
CA ILE A 210 13.57 -3.40 3.62
C ILE A 210 12.56 -4.02 2.64
N GLU A 211 11.26 -3.84 2.86
CA GLU A 211 10.25 -4.39 1.96
C GLU A 211 10.40 -3.84 0.53
N LEU A 212 10.53 -2.52 0.39
CA LEU A 212 10.72 -1.88 -0.91
C LEU A 212 12.01 -2.37 -1.60
N LEU A 213 13.13 -2.41 -0.88
CA LEU A 213 14.41 -2.84 -1.44
C LEU A 213 14.45 -4.34 -1.75
N GLN A 214 13.68 -5.19 -1.05
CA GLN A 214 13.51 -6.59 -1.41
C GLN A 214 12.77 -6.76 -2.74
N ILE A 215 11.76 -5.92 -2.99
CA ILE A 215 11.04 -5.91 -4.27
C ILE A 215 11.98 -5.47 -5.39
N LEU A 216 12.73 -4.39 -5.16
CA LEU A 216 13.72 -3.88 -6.12
C LEU A 216 14.84 -4.89 -6.36
N ALA A 217 15.35 -5.57 -5.32
CA ALA A 217 16.39 -6.59 -5.47
C ALA A 217 15.97 -7.75 -6.38
N LYS A 218 14.67 -8.12 -6.35
CA LYS A 218 14.13 -9.15 -7.24
C LYS A 218 13.90 -8.66 -8.66
N ARG A 219 13.57 -7.37 -8.83
CA ARG A 219 13.20 -6.78 -10.13
C ARG A 219 14.42 -6.28 -10.91
N THR A 220 15.37 -5.68 -10.20
CA THR A 220 16.59 -5.04 -10.72
C THR A 220 17.77 -5.34 -9.77
N PRO A 221 18.25 -6.60 -9.73
CA PRO A 221 19.28 -7.03 -8.78
C PRO A 221 20.60 -6.26 -8.93
N SER A 222 21.00 -5.94 -10.17
CA SER A 222 22.24 -5.21 -10.45
C SER A 222 22.20 -3.78 -9.92
N GLU A 223 21.12 -3.05 -10.20
CA GLU A 223 20.90 -1.66 -9.80
C GLU A 223 20.73 -1.57 -8.28
N THR A 224 19.97 -2.51 -7.70
CA THR A 224 19.81 -2.57 -6.24
C THR A 224 21.16 -2.85 -5.57
N LEU A 225 21.96 -3.80 -6.09
CA LEU A 225 23.30 -4.06 -5.56
C LEU A 225 24.18 -2.80 -5.62
N PHE A 226 24.18 -2.09 -6.75
CA PHE A 226 24.93 -0.84 -6.91
C PHE A 226 24.50 0.21 -5.88
N PHE A 227 23.18 0.41 -5.72
CA PHE A 227 22.60 1.34 -4.76
C PHE A 227 23.02 1.02 -3.31
N LEU A 228 23.00 -0.27 -2.91
CA LEU A 228 23.43 -0.67 -1.56
C LEU A 228 24.94 -0.50 -1.37
N LYS A 229 25.76 -0.84 -2.37
CA LYS A 229 27.22 -0.64 -2.32
C LYS A 229 27.58 0.84 -2.18
N HIS A 230 26.88 1.71 -2.89
CA HIS A 230 27.06 3.15 -2.79
C HIS A 230 26.91 3.63 -1.33
N HIS A 231 25.83 3.23 -0.65
CA HIS A 231 25.60 3.63 0.74
C HIS A 231 26.62 3.02 1.72
N VAL A 232 27.03 1.77 1.53
CA VAL A 232 28.13 1.17 2.31
C VAL A 232 29.45 1.94 2.13
N GLY A 233 29.66 2.54 0.95
CA GLY A 233 30.83 3.36 0.67
C GLY A 233 30.79 4.75 1.32
N LEU A 234 29.60 5.28 1.59
CA LEU A 234 29.41 6.67 2.03
C LEU A 234 29.13 6.84 3.52
N THR A 235 28.66 5.82 4.21
CA THR A 235 28.27 5.94 5.62
C THR A 235 28.79 4.79 6.47
N ASP A 236 29.22 5.11 7.68
CA ASP A 236 29.57 4.15 8.73
C ASP A 236 28.40 3.89 9.70
N HIS A 237 27.20 4.39 9.36
CA HIS A 237 26.05 4.31 10.27
C HIS A 237 25.55 2.85 10.46
N PRO A 238 25.54 2.31 11.70
CA PRO A 238 25.24 0.90 11.95
C PRO A 238 23.86 0.45 11.46
N ALA A 239 22.88 1.36 11.44
CA ALA A 239 21.53 1.05 10.97
C ALA A 239 21.50 0.73 9.47
N THR A 240 22.30 1.43 8.66
CA THR A 240 22.41 1.20 7.21
C THR A 240 22.98 -0.19 6.94
N PHE A 241 24.06 -0.58 7.64
CA PHE A 241 24.60 -1.94 7.55
C PHE A 241 23.59 -3.01 7.96
N ARG A 242 22.77 -2.77 8.99
CA ARG A 242 21.74 -3.72 9.43
C ARG A 242 20.67 -3.93 8.35
N ILE A 243 20.20 -2.86 7.70
CA ILE A 243 19.26 -2.96 6.57
C ILE A 243 19.89 -3.80 5.46
N ILE A 244 21.12 -3.47 5.06
CA ILE A 244 21.79 -4.13 3.93
C ILE A 244 22.03 -5.61 4.21
N ARG A 245 22.44 -5.97 5.43
CA ARG A 245 22.57 -7.38 5.83
C ARG A 245 21.25 -8.15 5.75
N ARG A 246 20.12 -7.52 6.09
CA ARG A 246 18.78 -8.12 5.97
C ARG A 246 18.31 -8.27 4.52
N LEU A 247 18.88 -7.52 3.59
CA LEU A 247 18.56 -7.61 2.16
C LEU A 247 19.33 -8.72 1.44
N ILE A 248 20.44 -9.20 1.99
CA ILE A 248 21.26 -10.26 1.37
C ILE A 248 20.41 -11.46 0.91
N PRO A 249 19.51 -12.06 1.72
CA PRO A 249 18.75 -13.23 1.29
C PRO A 249 17.78 -12.98 0.12
N ALA A 250 17.49 -11.73 -0.22
CA ALA A 250 16.60 -11.38 -1.32
C ALA A 250 17.25 -11.47 -2.71
N PHE A 251 18.58 -11.56 -2.76
CA PHE A 251 19.36 -11.70 -3.98
C PHE A 251 19.66 -13.17 -4.31
N ASP A 252 19.97 -13.46 -5.58
CA ASP A 252 20.53 -14.75 -5.98
C ASP A 252 21.95 -14.95 -5.45
N LYS A 253 22.40 -16.22 -5.39
CA LYS A 253 23.66 -16.63 -4.76
C LYS A 253 24.88 -15.83 -5.23
N GLU A 254 24.95 -15.49 -6.52
CA GLU A 254 26.04 -14.69 -7.07
C GLU A 254 26.09 -13.27 -6.47
N TYR A 255 24.97 -12.55 -6.51
CA TYR A 255 24.83 -11.20 -5.96
C TYR A 255 25.00 -11.20 -4.43
N GLN A 256 24.55 -12.24 -3.73
CA GLN A 256 24.80 -12.41 -2.31
C GLN A 256 26.29 -12.43 -1.98
N SER A 257 27.07 -13.25 -2.69
CA SER A 257 28.51 -13.34 -2.49
C SER A 257 29.18 -11.99 -2.74
N ARG A 258 28.84 -11.30 -3.84
CA ARG A 258 29.36 -9.97 -4.18
C ARG A 258 29.07 -8.93 -3.09
N LEU A 259 27.87 -8.93 -2.50
CA LEU A 259 27.50 -7.99 -1.44
C LEU A 259 28.18 -8.32 -0.10
N LYS A 260 28.27 -9.62 0.26
CA LYS A 260 28.96 -10.07 1.48
C LYS A 260 30.45 -9.71 1.47
N SER A 261 31.15 -9.97 0.35
CA SER A 261 32.57 -9.63 0.23
C SER A 261 32.81 -8.13 0.42
N PHE A 262 31.99 -7.29 -0.22
CA PHE A 262 32.10 -5.84 -0.09
C PHE A 262 31.89 -5.34 1.35
N LEU A 263 30.91 -5.91 2.07
CA LEU A 263 30.68 -5.58 3.47
C LEU A 263 31.85 -5.99 4.37
N MET A 264 32.49 -7.13 4.08
CA MET A 264 33.65 -7.61 4.84
C MET A 264 34.88 -6.71 4.63
N GLU A 265 35.17 -6.32 3.38
CA GLU A 265 36.26 -5.41 3.05
C GLU A 265 36.13 -4.07 3.78
N ARG A 266 34.92 -3.48 3.78
CA ARG A 266 34.66 -2.23 4.49
C ARG A 266 34.77 -2.32 6.01
N THR A 267 34.37 -3.46 6.59
CA THR A 267 34.48 -3.66 8.04
C THR A 267 35.95 -3.76 8.46
N LYS A 268 36.82 -4.36 7.63
CA LYS A 268 38.26 -4.45 7.89
C LYS A 268 38.95 -3.09 7.77
N SER A 269 38.66 -2.31 6.72
CA SER A 269 39.25 -0.97 6.55
C SER A 269 38.90 -0.02 7.70
N ALA A 270 37.69 -0.14 8.27
CA ALA A 270 37.26 0.67 9.41
C ALA A 270 37.90 0.25 10.75
N SER A 271 38.45 -0.96 10.87
CA SER A 271 39.16 -1.42 12.09
C SER A 271 40.66 -1.12 12.08
N GLU A 272 41.22 -0.75 10.93
CA GLU A 272 42.64 -0.43 10.74
C GLU A 272 42.92 1.09 10.73
N SER A 273 41.87 1.93 10.84
CA SER A 273 41.93 3.39 10.94
C SER A 273 41.55 3.87 12.33
#